data_AF-A0A967Z6D2-F1
#
_entry.id   AF-A0A967Z6D2-F1
#
_cell.length_a   1.000
_cell.length_b   1.000
_cell.length_c   1.000
_cell.angle_alpha   90.00
_cell.angle_beta   90.00
_cell.angle_gamma   90.00
#
_symmetry.space_group_name_H-M   'P 1'
#
loop_
_entity.id
_entity.type
_entity.pdbx_description
1 polymer ?
#
loop_
_entity_poly.entity_id
_entity_poly.type
_entity_poly.pdbx_seq_one_letter_code
_entity_poly.pdbx_strand_id
1 'polypeptide(L)' 'HGHIFGLAGLLLGLGKLRGMRGFCLLAETPGLYPDATAAREVLRVVCKMLRLKVDLSRLDVAAEATRDI' A
#
# COMPACT_ATOMS: atom_id res chain seq x y z
N HIS A 1 -8.67 4.06 -17.68
CA HIS A 1 -9.70 3.68 -16.69
C HIS A 1 -9.24 2.41 -15.99
N GLY A 2 -9.17 2.41 -14.65
CA GLY A 2 -8.71 1.26 -13.88
C GLY A 2 -9.81 0.77 -12.95
N HIS A 3 -9.82 -0.54 -12.68
CA HIS A 3 -10.73 -1.17 -11.73
C HIS A 3 -9.93 -1.69 -10.54
N ILE A 4 -10.45 -1.48 -9.33
CA ILE A 4 -9.87 -2.03 -8.09
C ILE A 4 -10.71 -3.24 -7.70
N PHE A 5 -10.07 -4.40 -7.62
CA PHE A 5 -10.73 -5.67 -7.29
C PHE A 5 -10.43 -6.12 -5.86
N GLY A 6 -11.12 -7.18 -5.42
CA GLY A 6 -10.91 -7.79 -4.11
C GLY A 6 -11.37 -6.90 -2.95
N LEU A 7 -10.76 -7.12 -1.78
CA LEU A 7 -11.14 -6.44 -0.54
C LEU A 7 -10.98 -4.92 -0.63
N ALA A 8 -9.95 -4.41 -1.30
CA ALA A 8 -9.72 -2.97 -1.43
C ALA A 8 -10.89 -2.26 -2.14
N GLY A 9 -11.38 -2.83 -3.25
CA GLY A 9 -12.54 -2.30 -3.98
C GLY A 9 -13.83 -2.46 -3.18
N LEU A 10 -14.04 -3.62 -2.56
CA LEU A 10 -15.21 -3.90 -1.73
C LEU A 10 -15.33 -2.94 -0.54
N LEU A 11 -14.24 -2.72 0.19
CA LEU A 11 -14.22 -1.83 1.35
C LEU A 11 -14.46 -0.37 0.97
N LEU A 12 -13.92 0.10 -0.16
CA LEU A 12 -14.23 1.44 -0.67
C LEU A 12 -15.71 1.59 -1.01
N GLY A 13 -16.30 0.61 -1.70
CA GLY A 13 -17.72 0.60 -2.05
C GLY A 13 -18.62 0.59 -0.81
N LEU A 14 -18.35 -0.34 0.12
CA LEU A 14 -19.09 -0.46 1.39
C LEU A 14 -18.95 0.79 2.26
N GLY A 15 -17.76 1.38 2.31
CA GLY A 15 -17.52 2.63 3.04
C GLY A 15 -18.44 3.74 2.53
N LYS A 16 -18.51 3.94 1.21
CA LYS A 16 -19.42 4.92 0.59
C LYS A 16 -20.89 4.64 0.95
N LEU A 17 -21.33 3.39 0.86
CA LEU A 17 -22.71 3.00 1.19
C LEU A 17 -23.06 3.25 2.67
N ARG A 18 -22.07 3.16 3.56
CA ARG A 18 -22.21 3.40 5.00
C ARG A 18 -21.93 4.85 5.42
N GLY A 19 -21.78 5.77 4.47
CA GLY A 19 -21.45 7.18 4.76
C GLY A 19 -20.05 7.38 5.36
N MET A 20 -19.16 6.40 5.21
CA MET A 20 -17.78 6.47 5.69
C MET A 20 -16.86 7.03 4.61
N ARG A 21 -15.99 7.97 5.00
CA ARG A 21 -14.91 8.45 4.12
C ARG A 21 -13.78 7.44 4.11
N GLY A 22 -13.30 7.10 2.91
CA GLY A 22 -12.17 6.20 2.72
C GLY A 22 -11.48 6.46 1.39
N PHE A 23 -10.23 6.04 1.31
CA PHE A 23 -9.41 6.07 0.11
C PHE A 23 -8.57 4.79 0.07
N CYS A 24 -8.04 4.44 -1.10
CA CYS A 24 -7.09 3.34 -1.26
C CYS A 24 -5.78 3.90 -1.80
N LEU A 25 -4.67 3.41 -1.27
CA LEU A 25 -3.33 3.65 -1.80
C LEU A 25 -2.89 2.40 -2.56
N LEU A 26 -2.46 2.61 -3.79
CA LEU A 26 -2.00 1.57 -4.69
C LEU A 26 -0.60 1.97 -5.13
N ALA A 27 0.36 1.06 -4.95
CA ALA A 27 1.66 1.17 -5.59
C ALA A 27 1.70 0.24 -6.80
N GLU A 28 2.32 0.71 -7.86
CA GLU A 28 2.67 -0.11 -9.00
C GLU A 28 3.73 -1.13 -8.58
N THR A 29 3.57 -2.38 -9.01
CA THR A 29 4.53 -3.46 -8.78
C THR A 29 4.68 -4.28 -10.06
N PRO A 30 5.78 -5.02 -10.24
CA PRO A 30 5.93 -5.95 -11.37
C PRO A 30 4.85 -7.05 -11.41
N GLY A 31 4.22 -7.35 -10.27
CA GLY A 31 3.15 -8.35 -10.16
C GLY A 31 3.60 -9.81 -10.21
N LEU A 32 4.88 -10.10 -10.47
CA LEU A 32 5.42 -11.47 -10.49
C LEU A 32 5.85 -11.97 -9.11
N TYR A 33 6.42 -11.10 -8.28
CA TYR A 33 6.96 -11.42 -6.96
C TYR A 33 6.59 -10.33 -5.95
N PRO A 34 6.68 -10.62 -4.63
CA PRO A 34 6.47 -9.61 -3.60
C PRO A 34 7.45 -8.44 -3.74
N ASP A 35 6.91 -7.23 -3.90
CA ASP A 35 7.69 -6.01 -4.05
C ASP A 35 7.78 -5.26 -2.71
N ALA A 36 8.88 -5.46 -1.99
CA ALA A 36 9.12 -4.80 -0.71
C ALA A 36 9.39 -3.30 -0.87
N THR A 37 9.90 -2.85 -2.03
CA THR A 37 10.09 -1.43 -2.32
C THR A 37 8.74 -0.72 -2.43
N ALA A 38 7.81 -1.27 -3.21
CA ALA A 38 6.46 -0.74 -3.31
C ALA A 38 5.73 -0.71 -1.96
N ALA A 39 5.84 -1.79 -1.17
CA ALA A 39 5.27 -1.85 0.17
C ALA A 39 5.84 -0.75 1.09
N ARG A 40 7.16 -0.50 1.03
CA ARG A 40 7.80 0.58 1.79
C ARG A 40 7.26 1.94 1.43
N GLU A 41 7.13 2.23 0.14
CA GLU A 41 6.66 3.54 -0.31
C GLU A 41 5.21 3.82 0.12
N VAL A 42 4.33 2.83 0.01
CA VAL A 42 2.95 2.95 0.51
C VAL A 42 2.94 3.18 2.02
N LEU A 43 3.70 2.40 2.79
CA LEU A 43 3.75 2.53 4.25
C LEU A 43 4.31 3.89 4.68
N ARG A 44 5.33 4.42 3.98
CA ARG A 44 5.88 5.76 4.19
C ARG A 44 4.82 6.85 4.01
N VAL A 45 4.01 6.75 2.95
CA VAL A 45 2.90 7.69 2.71
C VAL A 45 1.85 7.57 3.81
N VAL A 46 1.43 6.37 4.19
CA VAL A 46 0.48 6.14 5.28
C VAL A 46 0.97 6.75 6.59
N CYS A 47 2.24 6.52 6.95
CA CYS A 47 2.83 7.08 8.16
C CYS A 47 2.80 8.61 8.16
N LYS A 48 3.11 9.24 7.01
CA LYS A 48 3.03 10.70 6.85
C LYS A 48 1.60 11.22 7.01
N MET A 49 0.62 10.55 6.40
CA MET A 49 -0.79 10.95 6.46
C MET A 49 -1.36 10.85 7.88
N LEU A 50 -1.01 9.78 8.59
CA LEU A 50 -1.51 9.49 9.93
C LEU A 50 -0.60 10.03 11.05
N ARG A 51 0.51 10.69 10.70
CA ARG A 51 1.54 11.19 11.62
C ARG A 51 2.10 10.11 12.55
N LEU A 52 2.26 8.89 12.04
CA LEU A 52 2.82 7.76 12.78
C LEU A 52 4.35 7.76 12.68
N LYS A 53 5.00 7.40 13.80
CA LYS A 53 6.44 7.12 13.85
C LYS A 53 6.64 5.61 13.81
N VAL A 54 6.79 5.07 12.61
CA VAL A 54 7.08 3.65 12.38
C VAL A 54 8.51 3.54 11.88
N ASP A 55 9.29 2.63 12.45
CA ASP A 55 10.62 2.30 11.95
C ASP A 55 10.50 1.43 10.70
N LEU A 56 11.04 1.92 9.58
CA LEU A 56 11.02 1.24 8.29
C LEU A 56 12.31 0.44 8.01
N SER A 57 13.29 0.44 8.93
CA SER A 57 14.60 -0.18 8.74
C SER A 57 14.54 -1.63 8.25
N ARG A 58 13.63 -2.43 8.82
CA ARG A 58 13.45 -3.84 8.42
C ARG A 58 12.91 -3.99 7.00
N LEU A 59 12.07 -3.05 6.59
CA LEU A 59 11.50 -3.04 5.26
C LEU A 59 12.51 -2.52 4.22
N ASP A 60 13.42 -1.63 4.62
CA ASP A 60 14.57 -1.23 3.80
C ASP A 60 15.48 -2.42 3.49
N VAL A 61 15.82 -3.23 4.50
CA VAL A 61 16.61 -4.46 4.30
C VAL A 61 15.91 -5.42 3.33
N ALA A 62 14.60 -5.62 3.49
CA ALA A 62 13.83 -6.46 2.57
C ALA A 62 13.76 -5.88 1.14
N ALA A 63 13.64 -4.56 1.01
CA ALA A 63 13.64 -3.86 -0.27
C ALA A 63 14.99 -3.93 -0.98
N GLU A 64 16.10 -3.96 -0.26
CA GLU A 64 17.43 -4.20 -0.83
C GLU A 64 17.58 -5.65 -1.30
N ALA A 65 17.16 -6.63 -0.49
CA ALA A 65 17.25 -8.04 -0.84
C ALA A 65 16.42 -8.43 -2.07
N THR A 66 15.35 -7.68 -2.36
CA THR A 66 14.41 -7.94 -3.47
C THR A 66 14.59 -7.00 -4.66
N ARG A 67 15.60 -6.11 -4.64
CA ARG A 67 15.80 -5.09 -5.67
C ARG A 67 16.23 -5.65 -7.03
N ASP A 68 16.94 -6.78 -7.03
CA ASP A 68 17.57 -7.38 -8.20
C ASP A 68 16.93 -8.72 -8.62
N ILE A 69 15.75 -9.03 -8.06
CA ILE A 69 14.93 -10.21 -8.38
C ILE A 69 13.83 -9.78 -9.34
#